data_AF-A0A846TCG5-F1
#
_entry.id   AF-A0A846TCG5-F1
#
_cell.length_a   1.000
_cell.length_b   1.000
_cell.length_c   1.000
_cell.angle_alpha   90.00
_cell.angle_beta   90.00
_cell.angle_gamma   90.00
#
_symmetry.space_group_name_H-M   'P 1'
#
loop_
_entity.id
_entity.type
_entity.pdbx_description
1 polymer ?
#
loop_
_entity_poly.entity_id
_entity_poly.type
_entity_poly.pdbx_seq_one_letter_code
_entity_poly.pdbx_strand_id
1 'polypeptide(L)'
;MPILVNFIAFQIAWLACVIGGAHQWPWLGVIVTAVVVALHLYHAARPKTEAILLILSGLMGLFADSLLTIPGLLQFPSGQFHPGLAPYWMIALWIAFATTCNVSLRWLKPRLKLAALLGAIAGPLAYYGGSELGGVLLTEPLISLLAVGGIWAAAMPLLLIIANRYDGMAETNRANAAHDKSATADKPA
;
A
#
# COMPACT_ATOMS: atom_id res chain seq x y z
N MET A 1 -8.96 -9.31 9.95
CA MET A 1 -8.59 -10.15 8.78
C MET A 1 -7.32 -10.93 9.10
N PRO A 2 -7.24 -12.24 8.84
CA PRO A 2 -6.01 -13.02 9.02
C PRO A 2 -4.86 -12.49 8.15
N ILE A 3 -3.63 -12.56 8.66
CA ILE A 3 -2.42 -12.09 7.94
C ILE A 3 -2.28 -12.75 6.57
N LEU A 4 -2.42 -14.08 6.51
CA LEU A 4 -2.27 -14.82 5.26
C LEU A 4 -3.30 -14.41 4.20
N VAL A 5 -4.55 -14.17 4.61
CA VAL A 5 -5.62 -13.72 3.71
C VAL A 5 -5.31 -12.33 3.15
N ASN A 6 -4.84 -11.41 4.00
CA ASN A 6 -4.44 -10.07 3.56
C ASN A 6 -3.27 -10.11 2.57
N PHE A 7 -2.26 -10.93 2.85
CA PHE A 7 -1.11 -11.09 1.97
C PHE A 7 -1.52 -11.66 0.60
N ILE A 8 -2.31 -12.74 0.58
CA ILE A 8 -2.81 -13.35 -0.67
C ILE A 8 -3.68 -12.35 -1.45
N ALA A 9 -4.58 -11.63 -0.77
CA ALA A 9 -5.43 -10.62 -1.40
C ALA A 9 -4.59 -9.51 -2.07
N PHE A 10 -3.53 -9.03 -1.42
CA PHE A 10 -2.60 -8.07 -2.01
C PHE A 10 -1.88 -8.64 -3.23
N GLN A 11 -1.39 -9.89 -3.18
CA GLN A 11 -0.71 -10.52 -4.33
C GLN A 11 -1.66 -10.67 -5.53
N ILE A 12 -2.92 -11.01 -5.30
CA ILE A 12 -3.96 -11.08 -6.35
C ILE A 12 -4.20 -9.69 -6.94
N ALA A 13 -4.35 -8.65 -6.11
CA ALA A 13 -4.52 -7.28 -6.58
C ALA A 13 -3.30 -6.79 -7.38
N TRP A 14 -2.09 -7.07 -6.90
CA TRP A 14 -0.85 -6.76 -7.60
C TRP A 14 -0.82 -7.39 -9.00
N LEU A 15 -1.10 -8.69 -9.08
CA LEU A 15 -1.09 -9.40 -10.36
C LEU A 15 -2.18 -8.87 -11.31
N ALA A 16 -3.38 -8.62 -10.81
CA ALA A 16 -4.48 -8.06 -11.59
C ALA A 16 -4.17 -6.65 -12.12
N CYS A 17 -3.53 -5.80 -11.31
CA CYS A 17 -3.07 -4.48 -11.72
C CYS A 17 -2.03 -4.56 -12.83
N VAL A 18 -1.00 -5.40 -12.66
CA VAL A 18 0.10 -5.52 -13.62
C VAL A 18 -0.39 -6.13 -14.94
N ILE A 19 -1.09 -7.26 -14.91
CA ILE A 19 -1.62 -7.93 -16.11
C ILE A 19 -2.67 -7.04 -16.78
N GLY A 20 -3.58 -6.43 -16.01
CA GLY A 20 -4.57 -5.50 -16.55
C GLY A 20 -3.91 -4.31 -17.25
N GLY A 21 -2.87 -3.73 -16.65
CA GLY A 21 -2.05 -2.69 -17.27
C GLY A 21 -1.43 -3.14 -18.58
N ALA A 22 -0.76 -4.30 -18.58
CA ALA A 22 -0.07 -4.86 -19.73
C ALA A 22 -1.00 -5.16 -20.92
N HIS A 23 -2.19 -5.68 -20.65
CA HIS A 23 -3.17 -6.11 -21.67
C HIS A 23 -4.19 -5.05 -22.06
N GLN A 24 -3.95 -3.76 -21.75
CA GLN A 24 -4.89 -2.66 -22.06
C GLN A 24 -6.25 -2.79 -21.34
N TRP A 25 -6.33 -3.55 -20.25
CA TRP A 25 -7.50 -3.66 -19.35
C TRP A 25 -7.21 -3.12 -17.94
N PRO A 26 -6.75 -1.87 -17.80
CA PRO A 26 -6.36 -1.28 -16.52
C PRO A 26 -7.48 -1.24 -15.48
N TRP A 27 -8.74 -1.28 -15.91
CA TRP A 27 -9.92 -1.36 -15.02
C TRP A 27 -9.98 -2.67 -14.22
N LEU A 28 -9.36 -3.77 -14.69
CA LEU A 28 -9.34 -5.05 -13.98
C LEU A 28 -8.65 -4.90 -12.61
N GLY A 29 -7.48 -4.26 -12.60
CA GLY A 29 -6.73 -3.99 -11.38
C GLY A 29 -7.52 -3.13 -10.38
N VAL A 30 -8.27 -2.15 -10.88
CA VAL A 30 -9.13 -1.29 -10.05
C VAL A 30 -10.27 -2.08 -9.41
N ILE A 31 -10.96 -2.93 -10.17
CA ILE A 31 -12.06 -3.74 -9.65
C ILE A 31 -11.56 -4.71 -8.57
N VAL A 32 -10.46 -5.42 -8.83
CA VAL A 32 -9.87 -6.36 -7.87
C VAL A 32 -9.41 -5.61 -6.62
N THR A 33 -8.75 -4.47 -6.78
CA THR A 33 -8.36 -3.60 -5.66
C THR A 33 -9.58 -3.16 -4.84
N ALA A 34 -10.68 -2.75 -5.49
CA ALA A 34 -11.89 -2.33 -4.80
C ALA A 34 -12.48 -3.46 -3.94
N VAL A 35 -12.45 -4.71 -4.43
CA VAL A 35 -12.84 -5.89 -3.64
C VAL A 35 -11.91 -6.08 -2.44
N VAL A 36 -10.59 -5.98 -2.62
CA VAL A 36 -9.61 -6.09 -1.53
C VAL A 36 -9.83 -5.00 -0.48
N VAL A 37 -10.07 -3.76 -0.91
CA VAL A 37 -10.39 -2.63 -0.02
C VAL A 37 -11.69 -2.87 0.74
N ALA A 38 -12.75 -3.32 0.05
CA ALA A 38 -14.02 -3.63 0.70
C ALA A 38 -13.86 -4.71 1.77
N LEU A 39 -13.15 -5.80 1.45
CA LEU A 39 -12.83 -6.87 2.41
C LEU A 39 -12.01 -6.34 3.60
N HIS A 40 -11.00 -5.50 3.34
CA HIS A 40 -10.16 -4.91 4.37
C HIS A 40 -10.99 -4.03 5.32
N LEU A 41 -11.78 -3.11 4.78
CA LEU A 41 -12.62 -2.19 5.56
C LEU A 41 -13.73 -2.92 6.31
N TYR A 42 -14.32 -3.96 5.73
CA TYR A 42 -15.31 -4.80 6.42
C TYR A 42 -14.75 -5.43 7.70
N HIS A 43 -13.47 -5.81 7.70
CA HIS A 43 -12.81 -6.39 8.85
C HIS A 43 -12.16 -5.37 9.80
N ALA A 44 -12.19 -4.08 9.47
CA ALA A 44 -11.59 -3.03 10.29
C ALA A 44 -12.50 -2.65 11.45
N ALA A 45 -11.95 -2.54 12.66
CA ALA A 45 -12.69 -2.03 13.82
C ALA A 45 -13.07 -0.55 13.64
N ARG A 46 -12.26 0.22 12.91
CA ARG A 46 -12.52 1.62 12.55
C ARG A 46 -12.30 1.84 11.04
N PRO A 47 -13.28 1.50 10.18
CA PRO A 47 -13.10 1.56 8.73
C PRO A 47 -12.79 2.96 8.21
N LYS A 48 -13.35 4.02 8.83
CA LYS A 48 -13.04 5.41 8.45
C LYS A 48 -11.57 5.77 8.65
N THR A 49 -10.94 5.24 9.71
CA THR A 49 -9.52 5.46 9.99
C THR A 49 -8.65 4.78 8.95
N GLU A 50 -8.95 3.52 8.61
CA GLU A 50 -8.26 2.80 7.54
C GLU A 50 -8.45 3.51 6.18
N ALA A 51 -9.66 3.97 5.86
CA ALA A 51 -9.92 4.67 4.60
C ALA A 51 -9.04 5.91 4.41
N ILE A 52 -8.73 6.66 5.48
CA ILE A 52 -7.79 7.79 5.41
C ILE A 52 -6.39 7.32 5.02
N LEU A 53 -5.88 6.25 5.64
CA LEU A 53 -4.59 5.65 5.26
C LEU A 53 -4.57 5.25 3.78
N LEU A 54 -5.62 4.58 3.31
CA LEU A 54 -5.74 4.12 1.92
C LEU A 54 -5.71 5.30 0.94
N ILE A 55 -6.47 6.36 1.21
CA ILE A 55 -6.49 7.57 0.36
C ILE A 55 -5.12 8.25 0.35
N LEU A 56 -4.48 8.41 1.52
CA LEU A 56 -3.15 9.02 1.60
C LEU A 56 -2.10 8.19 0.87
N SER A 57 -2.19 6.87 0.91
CA SER A 57 -1.31 5.98 0.13
C SER A 57 -1.51 6.16 -1.37
N GLY A 58 -2.76 6.18 -1.84
CA GLY A 58 -3.06 6.42 -3.26
C GLY A 58 -2.53 7.77 -3.75
N LEU A 59 -2.70 8.84 -2.97
CA LEU A 59 -2.14 10.15 -3.30
C LEU A 59 -0.61 10.12 -3.34
N MET A 60 0.03 9.51 -2.34
CA MET A 60 1.48 9.38 -2.32
C MET A 60 2.00 8.59 -3.52
N GLY A 61 1.31 7.51 -3.90
CA GLY A 61 1.63 6.72 -5.09
C GLY A 61 1.49 7.50 -6.39
N LEU A 62 0.40 8.27 -6.53
CA LEU A 62 0.22 9.18 -7.66
C LEU A 62 1.43 10.13 -7.79
N PHE A 63 1.86 10.78 -6.70
CA PHE A 63 3.01 11.68 -6.73
C PHE A 63 4.33 10.93 -7.02
N ALA A 64 4.57 9.82 -6.32
CA ALA A 64 5.80 9.04 -6.41
C ALA A 64 6.04 8.51 -7.82
N ASP A 65 5.04 7.85 -8.41
CA ASP A 65 5.18 7.28 -9.75
C ASP A 65 5.15 8.33 -10.85
N SER A 66 4.41 9.43 -10.66
CA SER A 66 4.47 10.55 -11.62
C SER A 66 5.85 11.19 -11.63
N LEU A 67 6.54 11.28 -10.49
CA LEU A 67 7.90 11.81 -10.41
C LEU A 67 8.91 10.97 -11.23
N LEU A 68 8.65 9.68 -11.40
CA LEU A 68 9.44 8.80 -12.27
C LEU A 68 8.96 8.79 -13.73
N THR A 69 7.67 9.06 -13.95
CA THR A 69 7.06 9.05 -15.28
C THR A 69 7.37 10.34 -16.05
N ILE A 70 7.36 11.51 -15.39
CA ILE A 70 7.67 12.81 -16.00
C ILE A 70 9.03 12.83 -16.72
N PRO A 71 10.14 12.40 -16.10
CA PRO A 71 11.44 12.32 -16.79
C PRO A 71 11.56 11.14 -17.76
N GLY A 72 10.51 10.31 -17.89
CA GLY A 72 10.48 9.16 -18.78
C GLY A 72 11.23 7.94 -18.25
N LEU A 73 11.54 7.85 -16.95
CA LEU A 73 12.17 6.64 -16.38
C LEU A 73 11.20 5.45 -16.41
N LEU A 74 9.92 5.71 -16.09
CA LEU A 74 8.85 4.75 -16.21
C LEU A 74 7.89 5.17 -17.32
N GLN A 75 7.49 4.21 -18.15
CA GLN A 75 6.43 4.40 -19.13
C GLN A 75 5.40 3.28 -18.97
N PHE A 76 4.12 3.64 -18.94
CA PHE A 76 3.04 2.68 -18.75
C PHE A 76 2.26 2.50 -20.05
N PRO A 77 1.90 1.27 -20.42
CA PRO A 77 1.22 0.99 -21.68
C PRO A 77 -0.26 1.41 -21.68
N SER A 78 -0.90 1.52 -20.51
CA SER A 78 -2.32 1.82 -20.39
C SER A 78 -2.71 2.44 -19.06
N GLY A 79 -3.92 3.01 -19.00
CA GLY A 79 -4.55 3.50 -17.77
C GLY A 79 -4.07 4.87 -17.29
N GLN A 80 -3.36 5.62 -18.13
CA GLN A 80 -2.94 6.99 -17.85
C GLN A 80 -4.06 7.97 -18.20
N PHE A 81 -4.33 8.95 -17.33
CA PHE A 81 -5.16 10.11 -17.69
C PHE A 81 -4.35 11.16 -18.46
N HIS A 82 -3.05 11.23 -18.19
CA HIS A 82 -2.10 12.13 -18.84
C HIS A 82 -0.75 11.41 -18.95
N PRO A 83 0.03 11.57 -20.04
CA PRO A 83 1.28 10.83 -20.25
C PRO A 83 2.32 11.01 -19.13
N GLY A 84 2.33 12.17 -18.46
CA GLY A 84 3.22 12.46 -17.34
C GLY A 84 2.71 12.04 -15.96
N LEU A 85 1.54 11.38 -15.87
CA LEU A 85 0.98 10.94 -14.59
C LEU A 85 1.01 9.42 -14.48
N ALA A 86 1.13 8.94 -13.24
CA ALA A 86 0.95 7.54 -12.91
C ALA A 86 -0.43 7.05 -13.36
N PRO A 87 -0.55 5.83 -13.92
CA PRO A 87 -1.83 5.31 -14.34
C PRO A 87 -2.72 4.99 -13.14
N TYR A 88 -4.03 5.07 -13.32
CA TYR A 88 -4.98 4.91 -12.21
C TYR A 88 -4.94 3.52 -11.56
N TRP A 89 -4.53 2.48 -12.30
CA TRP A 89 -4.34 1.13 -11.74
C TRP A 89 -3.12 1.07 -10.83
N MET A 90 -2.09 1.91 -11.05
CA MET A 90 -0.95 2.00 -10.15
C MET A 90 -1.36 2.69 -8.85
N ILE A 91 -2.18 3.75 -8.93
CA ILE A 91 -2.81 4.38 -7.75
C ILE A 91 -3.61 3.35 -6.96
N ALA A 92 -4.39 2.51 -7.64
CA ALA A 92 -5.11 1.40 -7.02
C ALA A 92 -4.14 0.40 -6.36
N LEU A 93 -3.00 0.09 -6.98
CA LEU A 93 -2.00 -0.79 -6.39
C LEU A 93 -1.38 -0.23 -5.10
N TRP A 94 -1.11 1.08 -5.03
CA TRP A 94 -0.68 1.74 -3.78
C TRP A 94 -1.75 1.68 -2.69
N ILE A 95 -3.02 1.81 -3.06
CA ILE A 95 -4.14 1.63 -2.13
C ILE A 95 -4.19 0.18 -1.63
N ALA A 96 -4.09 -0.81 -2.52
CA ALA A 96 -4.06 -2.23 -2.15
C ALA A 96 -2.89 -2.52 -1.20
N PHE A 97 -1.70 -1.98 -1.49
CA PHE A 97 -0.52 -2.14 -0.64
C PHE A 97 -0.75 -1.61 0.78
N ALA A 98 -1.40 -0.45 0.93
CA ALA A 98 -1.67 0.14 2.24
C ALA A 98 -2.58 -0.72 3.14
N THR A 99 -3.42 -1.58 2.57
CA THR A 99 -4.20 -2.56 3.36
C THR A 99 -3.30 -3.51 4.16
N THR A 100 -2.05 -3.70 3.72
CA THR A 100 -1.09 -4.58 4.39
C THR A 100 -0.39 -3.92 5.58
N CYS A 101 -0.31 -2.58 5.62
CA CYS A 101 0.47 -1.83 6.61
C CYS A 101 0.00 -2.05 8.05
N ASN A 102 -1.31 -2.16 8.27
CA ASN A 102 -1.91 -2.39 9.58
C ASN A 102 -2.19 -3.87 9.88
N VAL A 103 -1.91 -4.77 8.93
CA VAL A 103 -2.18 -6.20 9.05
C VAL A 103 -0.87 -6.99 8.89
N SER A 104 -0.50 -7.37 7.67
CA SER A 104 0.65 -8.25 7.42
C SER A 104 2.00 -7.60 7.69
N LEU A 105 2.09 -6.27 7.55
CA LEU A 105 3.31 -5.49 7.77
C LEU A 105 3.30 -4.75 9.12
N ARG A 106 2.32 -5.01 9.99
CA ARG A 106 2.19 -4.32 11.28
C ARG A 106 3.46 -4.45 12.15
N TRP A 107 4.13 -5.60 12.09
CA TRP A 107 5.36 -5.87 12.84
C TRP A 107 6.54 -4.98 12.42
N LEU A 108 6.48 -4.36 11.23
CA LEU A 108 7.54 -3.52 10.67
C LEU A 108 7.44 -2.07 11.14
N LYS A 109 6.28 -1.63 11.65
CA LYS A 109 6.03 -0.27 12.18
C LYS A 109 7.13 0.24 13.15
N PRO A 110 7.59 -0.52 14.16
CA PRO A 110 8.65 -0.05 15.05
C PRO A 110 10.06 -0.07 14.43
N ARG A 111 10.24 -0.59 13.22
CA ARG A 111 11.56 -0.84 12.60
C ARG A 111 11.73 -0.04 11.30
N LEU A 112 11.56 1.29 11.37
CA LEU A 112 11.55 2.15 10.18
C LEU A 112 12.83 2.06 9.31
N LYS A 113 14.01 1.86 9.91
CA LYS A 113 15.26 1.65 9.14
C LYS A 113 15.20 0.36 8.32
N LEU A 114 14.68 -0.72 8.90
CA LEU A 114 14.45 -1.97 8.18
C LEU A 114 13.38 -1.79 7.11
N ALA A 115 12.33 -1.01 7.39
CA ALA A 115 11.31 -0.68 6.41
C ALA A 115 11.87 0.06 5.20
N ALA A 116 12.78 1.02 5.42
CA ALA A 116 13.48 1.72 4.36
C ALA A 116 14.31 0.75 3.50
N LEU A 117 15.08 -0.13 4.13
CA LEU A 117 15.88 -1.15 3.43
C LEU A 117 15.01 -2.12 2.62
N LEU A 118 13.94 -2.64 3.22
CA LEU A 118 13.01 -3.53 2.54
C LEU A 118 12.29 -2.82 1.39
N GLY A 119 11.89 -1.56 1.56
CA GLY A 119 11.33 -0.74 0.48
C GLY A 119 12.33 -0.57 -0.67
N ALA A 120 13.58 -0.22 -0.36
CA ALA A 120 14.64 -0.03 -1.35
C ALA A 120 14.94 -1.27 -2.19
N ILE A 121 14.65 -2.47 -1.67
CA ILE A 121 14.90 -3.76 -2.35
C ILE A 121 13.60 -4.27 -3.00
N ALA A 122 12.52 -4.38 -2.23
CA ALA A 122 11.25 -4.93 -2.69
C ALA A 122 10.55 -4.04 -3.72
N GLY A 123 10.69 -2.72 -3.61
CA GLY A 123 10.17 -1.77 -4.60
C GLY A 123 10.73 -2.06 -6.00
N PRO A 124 12.05 -1.97 -6.22
CA PRO A 124 12.65 -2.31 -7.50
C PRO A 124 12.32 -3.72 -8.00
N LEU A 125 12.32 -4.72 -7.13
CA LEU A 125 11.93 -6.09 -7.51
C LEU A 125 10.48 -6.16 -8.02
N ALA A 126 9.55 -5.42 -7.40
CA ALA A 126 8.17 -5.37 -7.84
C ALA A 126 8.02 -4.66 -9.20
N TYR A 127 8.76 -3.58 -9.45
CA TYR A 127 8.72 -2.87 -10.73
C TYR A 127 9.40 -3.67 -11.83
N TYR A 128 10.50 -4.36 -11.52
CA TYR A 128 11.15 -5.30 -12.43
C TYR A 128 10.22 -6.46 -12.80
N GLY A 129 9.55 -7.08 -11.80
CA GLY A 129 8.52 -8.10 -12.08
C GLY A 129 7.37 -7.55 -12.92
N GLY A 130 6.96 -6.30 -12.66
CA GLY A 130 5.98 -5.59 -13.47
C GLY A 130 6.43 -5.38 -14.91
N SER A 131 7.72 -5.10 -15.15
CA SER A 131 8.26 -4.91 -16.49
C SER A 131 8.37 -6.21 -17.29
N GLU A 132 8.77 -7.31 -16.64
CA GLU A 132 8.80 -8.64 -17.27
C GLU A 132 7.39 -9.10 -17.68
N LEU A 133 6.35 -8.64 -16.98
CA LEU A 133 4.95 -8.90 -17.32
C LEU A 133 4.37 -7.87 -18.30
N GLY A 134 5.15 -6.90 -18.77
CA GLY A 134 4.73 -5.86 -19.70
C GLY A 134 3.85 -4.75 -19.10
N GLY A 135 3.73 -4.67 -17.77
CA GLY A 135 2.92 -3.65 -17.08
C GLY A 135 3.60 -2.28 -16.98
N VAL A 136 4.93 -2.22 -17.08
CA VAL A 136 5.72 -0.98 -17.09
C VAL A 136 6.97 -1.16 -17.93
N LEU A 137 7.32 -0.16 -18.73
CA LEU A 137 8.60 -0.10 -19.42
C LEU A 137 9.59 0.72 -18.59
N LEU A 138 10.77 0.12 -18.34
CA LEU A 138 11.91 0.78 -17.71
C LEU A 138 12.83 1.30 -18.83
N THR A 139 12.79 2.61 -19.11
CA THR A 139 13.52 3.19 -20.26
C THR A 139 15.03 2.96 -20.14
N GLU A 140 15.57 3.19 -18.94
CA GLU A 140 16.96 2.88 -18.58
C GLU A 140 16.93 2.00 -17.33
N PRO A 141 16.99 0.65 -17.46
CA PRO A 141 16.65 -0.26 -16.36
C PRO A 141 17.39 0.01 -15.06
N LEU A 142 18.72 0.19 -15.11
CA LEU A 142 19.51 0.44 -13.90
C LEU A 142 19.11 1.75 -13.21
N ILE A 143 19.04 2.86 -13.97
CA ILE A 143 18.71 4.18 -13.42
C ILE A 143 17.27 4.19 -12.88
N SER A 144 16.35 3.58 -13.63
CA SER A 144 14.93 3.48 -13.26
C SER A 144 14.75 2.69 -11.96
N LEU A 145 15.41 1.53 -11.85
CA LEU A 145 15.35 0.70 -10.64
C LEU A 145 16.02 1.37 -9.43
N LEU A 146 17.14 2.08 -9.62
CA LEU A 146 17.75 2.87 -8.55
C LEU A 146 16.83 4.02 -8.08
N ALA A 147 16.17 4.70 -9.01
CA ALA A 147 15.20 5.75 -8.70
C ALA A 147 13.97 5.19 -7.97
N VAL A 148 13.41 4.07 -8.42
CA VAL A 148 12.35 3.32 -7.73
C VAL A 148 12.79 2.94 -6.32
N GLY A 149 14.02 2.44 -6.17
CA GLY A 149 14.59 2.08 -4.88
C GLY A 149 14.69 3.27 -3.93
N GLY A 150 15.16 4.42 -4.41
CA GLY A 150 15.21 5.66 -3.65
C GLY A 150 13.82 6.13 -3.19
N ILE A 151 12.83 6.09 -4.08
CA ILE A 151 11.44 6.43 -3.75
C ILE A 151 10.89 5.48 -2.69
N TRP A 152 11.00 4.17 -2.89
CA TRP A 152 10.45 3.19 -1.95
C TRP A 152 11.18 3.17 -0.61
N ALA A 153 12.48 3.51 -0.57
CA ALA A 153 13.22 3.69 0.67
C ALA A 153 12.62 4.77 1.57
N ALA A 154 12.05 5.84 0.97
CA ALA A 154 11.37 6.91 1.69
C ALA A 154 9.88 6.62 1.91
N ALA A 155 9.19 6.13 0.88
CA ALA A 155 7.75 5.87 0.89
C ALA A 155 7.36 4.79 1.90
N MET A 156 8.15 3.73 2.01
CA MET A 156 7.85 2.61 2.91
C MET A 156 7.79 3.02 4.40
N PRO A 157 8.84 3.64 4.99
CA PRO A 157 8.75 4.11 6.37
C PRO A 157 7.68 5.20 6.55
N LEU A 158 7.47 6.08 5.57
CA LEU A 158 6.44 7.11 5.64
C LEU A 158 5.03 6.49 5.71
N LEU A 159 4.73 5.48 4.89
CA LEU A 159 3.48 4.73 4.96
C LEU A 159 3.29 4.09 6.32
N LEU A 160 4.32 3.48 6.90
CA LEU A 160 4.20 2.87 8.22
C LEU A 160 3.98 3.89 9.33
N ILE A 161 4.56 5.10 9.23
CA ILE A 161 4.29 6.21 10.15
C ILE A 161 2.82 6.65 10.04
N ILE A 162 2.33 6.84 8.81
CA ILE A 162 0.93 7.21 8.55
C ILE A 162 -0.01 6.10 9.04
N ALA A 163 0.32 4.84 8.78
CA ALA A 163 -0.44 3.67 9.20
C ALA A 163 -0.45 3.50 10.72
N ASN A 164 0.63 3.88 11.41
CA ASN A 164 0.64 3.90 12.87
C ASN A 164 -0.27 4.99 13.45
N ARG A 165 -0.37 6.15 12.78
CA ARG A 165 -1.31 7.22 13.15
C ARG A 165 -2.76 6.84 12.86
N TYR A 166 -3.00 6.12 11.76
CA TYR A 166 -4.31 5.67 11.31
C TYR A 166 -4.42 4.14 11.41
N ASP A 167 -4.28 3.60 12.63
CA ASP A 167 -4.49 2.18 12.90
C ASP A 167 -5.95 1.93 13.32
N GLY A 168 -6.78 1.53 12.36
CA GLY A 168 -8.17 1.12 12.55
C GLY A 168 -8.36 -0.40 12.66
N MET A 169 -7.27 -1.18 12.56
CA MET A 169 -7.29 -2.63 12.75
C MET A 169 -7.08 -3.03 14.22
N ALA A 170 -6.43 -2.18 15.01
CA ALA A 170 -6.33 -2.39 16.45
C ALA A 170 -7.70 -2.16 17.13
N GLU A 171 -8.22 -3.20 17.81
CA GLU A 171 -9.35 -3.03 18.70
C GLU A 171 -9.02 -1.98 19.76
N THR A 172 -10.01 -1.15 20.08
CA THR A 172 -9.87 -0.11 21.08
C THR A 172 -9.71 -0.74 22.47
N ASN A 173 -8.47 -1.07 22.88
CA ASN A 173 -8.12 -1.53 24.24
C ASN A 173 -8.55 -0.54 25.36
N ARG A 174 -9.16 0.61 25.03
CA ARG A 174 -9.66 1.56 26.03
C ARG A 174 -11.00 1.17 26.67
N ALA A 175 -11.80 0.28 26.06
CA ALA A 175 -13.06 -0.16 26.69
C ALA A 175 -12.79 -1.07 27.92
N ASN A 176 -11.79 -1.96 27.83
CA ASN A 176 -11.43 -2.87 28.92
C ASN A 176 -10.65 -2.15 30.05
N ALA A 177 -9.84 -1.14 29.71
CA ALA A 177 -9.11 -0.34 30.72
C ALA A 177 -10.03 0.57 31.56
N ALA A 178 -11.22 0.93 31.06
CA ALA A 178 -12.23 1.68 31.82
C ALA A 178 -13.04 0.76 32.74
N HIS A 179 -13.33 -0.48 32.30
CA HIS A 179 -14.03 -1.48 33.10
C HIS A 179 -13.20 -1.94 34.33
N ASP A 180 -11.88 -2.02 34.19
CA ASP A 180 -10.98 -2.50 35.26
C ASP A 180 -10.74 -1.44 36.37
N LYS A 181 -10.81 -0.15 36.00
CA LYS A 181 -10.75 0.97 36.97
C LYS A 181 -12.05 1.16 37.77
N SER A 182 -13.19 0.79 37.18
CA SER A 182 -14.48 0.84 37.87
C SER A 182 -14.63 -0.31 38.87
N ALA A 183 -14.08 -1.49 38.58
CA ALA A 183 -14.16 -2.67 39.44
C ALA A 183 -13.22 -2.63 40.66
N THR A 184 -12.17 -1.80 40.60
CA THR A 184 -11.19 -1.64 41.69
C THR A 184 -11.56 -0.54 42.70
N ALA A 185 -12.52 0.33 42.36
CA ALA A 185 -12.95 1.43 43.23
C ALA A 185 -14.01 1.04 44.27
N ASP A 186 -14.60 -0.16 44.19
CA ASP A 186 -15.75 -0.58 45.00
C ASP A 186 -15.42 -1.63 46.07
N LYS A 187 -14.13 -1.76 46.45
CA LYS A 187 -13.73 -2.57 47.61
C LYS A 187 -13.63 -1.68 48.85
N PRO A 188 -14.56 -1.77 49.81
CA PRO A 188 -14.41 -1.08 51.08
C PRO A 188 -13.25 -1.70 51.89
N ALA A 189 -12.43 -0.83 52.47
CA ALA A 189 -11.42 -1.14 53.47
C ALA A 189 -12.03 -1.15 54.88
#